data_AF-A0A7R9ZP98-F1
#
_entry.id   AF-A0A7R9ZP98-F1
#
_cell.length_a   1.000
_cell.length_b   1.000
_cell.length_c   1.000
_cell.angle_alpha   90.00
_cell.angle_beta   90.00
_cell.angle_gamma   90.00
#
_symmetry.space_group_name_H-M   'P 1'
#
loop_
_entity.id
_entity.type
_entity.pdbx_description
1 polymer ?
#
loop_
_entity_poly.entity_id
_entity_poly.type
_entity_poly.pdbx_seq_one_letter_code
_entity_poly.pdbx_strand_id
1 'polypeptide(L)'
;EDAQAQRHDFAKRLQTFHVSTFAAKPPCLSPLLCARFGWCNADEDMLSCPTCGAALSIEIPKTPSLGPKIIGRIVAKYREQLVKNHHNTCPFSRDMASLLYLNTSDSA
;
A
#
# COMPACT_ATOMS: atom_id res chain seq x y z
N GLU A 1 -12.82 -4.94 -23.22
CA GLU A 1 -13.38 -3.85 -22.40
C GLU A 1 -12.85 -3.88 -20.96
N ASP A 2 -12.65 -5.07 -20.40
CA ASP A 2 -12.14 -5.29 -19.03
C ASP A 2 -10.85 -4.53 -18.67
N ALA A 3 -9.87 -4.46 -19.58
CA ALA A 3 -8.63 -3.73 -19.31
C ALA A 3 -8.83 -2.23 -19.10
N GLN A 4 -9.82 -1.62 -19.76
CA GLN A 4 -10.15 -0.21 -19.57
C GLN A 4 -10.83 0.02 -18.22
N ALA A 5 -11.75 -0.88 -17.83
CA ALA A 5 -12.39 -0.85 -16.51
C ALA A 5 -11.34 -1.00 -15.39
N GLN A 6 -10.41 -1.95 -15.51
CA GLN A 6 -9.33 -2.15 -14.54
C GLN A 6 -8.42 -0.92 -14.40
N ARG A 7 -8.06 -0.26 -15.52
CA ARG A 7 -7.28 0.99 -15.48
C ARG A 7 -8.02 2.11 -14.78
N HIS A 8 -9.32 2.26 -15.08
CA HIS A 8 -10.16 3.29 -14.48
C HIS A 8 -10.33 3.06 -12.97
N ASP A 9 -10.56 1.82 -12.55
CA ASP A 9 -10.68 1.48 -11.12
C ASP A 9 -9.36 1.67 -10.37
N PHE A 10 -8.23 1.35 -11.00
CA PHE A 10 -6.91 1.68 -10.45
C PHE A 10 -6.72 3.19 -10.28
N ALA A 11 -7.03 3.99 -11.32
CA ALA A 11 -6.91 5.43 -11.27
C ALA A 11 -7.79 6.06 -10.17
N LYS A 12 -9.01 5.57 -10.00
CA LYS A 12 -9.91 6.00 -8.91
C LYS A 12 -9.29 5.80 -7.53
N ARG A 13 -8.70 4.63 -7.27
CA ARG A 13 -8.01 4.38 -5.98
C ARG A 13 -6.82 5.30 -5.80
N LEU A 14 -5.99 5.46 -6.84
CA LEU A 14 -4.82 6.31 -6.80
C LEU A 14 -5.17 7.79 -6.51
N GLN A 15 -6.28 8.27 -7.05
CA GLN A 15 -6.76 9.64 -6.83
C GLN A 15 -7.17 9.95 -5.39
N THR A 16 -7.37 8.94 -4.53
CA THR A 16 -7.70 9.15 -3.12
C THR A 16 -6.50 9.62 -2.28
N PHE A 17 -5.27 9.48 -2.78
CA PHE A 17 -4.07 9.81 -2.04
C PHE A 17 -3.70 11.28 -2.19
N HIS A 18 -3.58 11.98 -1.06
CA HIS A 18 -3.12 13.36 -1.00
C HIS A 18 -1.86 13.49 -0.15
N VAL A 19 -1.02 14.47 -0.47
CA VAL A 19 0.19 14.78 0.33
C VAL A 19 -0.18 15.16 1.77
N SER A 20 -1.35 15.77 1.99
CA SER A 20 -1.81 16.13 3.33
C SER A 20 -2.17 14.94 4.22
N THR A 21 -2.52 13.79 3.64
CA THR A 21 -3.03 12.61 4.37
C THR A 21 -2.14 11.38 4.25
N PHE A 22 -1.21 11.37 3.29
CA PHE A 22 -0.36 10.20 3.03
C PHE A 22 1.03 10.60 2.49
N ALA A 23 1.75 11.42 3.25
CA ALA A 23 3.11 11.86 2.91
C ALA A 23 4.21 11.00 3.56
N ALA A 24 5.44 11.24 3.10
CA ALA A 24 6.68 10.69 3.67
C ALA A 24 6.75 9.15 3.75
N LYS A 25 5.93 8.44 2.96
CA LYS A 25 6.04 6.98 2.85
C LYS A 25 7.20 6.59 1.93
N PRO A 26 7.97 5.55 2.27
CA PRO A 26 9.03 5.05 1.40
C PRO A 26 8.44 4.50 0.09
N PRO A 27 9.24 4.36 -0.99
CA PRO A 27 8.76 3.90 -2.30
C PRO A 27 7.95 2.60 -2.26
N CYS A 28 8.38 1.65 -1.41
CA CYS A 28 7.72 0.36 -1.20
C CYS A 28 6.34 0.43 -0.49
N LEU A 29 5.94 1.62 -0.03
CA LEU A 29 4.63 1.95 0.54
C LEU A 29 4.00 3.16 -0.19
N SER A 30 4.42 3.43 -1.44
CA SER A 30 3.91 4.57 -2.21
C SER A 30 2.41 4.45 -2.52
N PRO A 31 1.71 5.58 -2.77
CA PRO A 31 0.33 5.59 -3.26
C PRO A 31 0.08 4.66 -4.44
N LEU A 32 1.04 4.60 -5.38
CA LEU A 32 0.97 3.75 -6.56
C LEU A 32 0.85 2.27 -6.17
N LEU A 33 1.68 1.82 -5.23
CA LEU A 33 1.64 0.44 -4.75
C LEU A 33 0.38 0.15 -3.95
N CYS A 34 -0.01 1.05 -3.05
CA CYS A 34 -1.23 0.90 -2.26
C CYS A 34 -2.45 0.76 -3.18
N ALA A 35 -2.63 1.65 -4.16
CA ALA A 35 -3.71 1.56 -5.14
C ALA A 35 -3.65 0.26 -5.97
N ARG A 36 -2.45 -0.21 -6.32
CA ARG A 36 -2.27 -1.46 -7.07
C ARG A 36 -2.72 -2.68 -6.27
N PHE A 37 -2.51 -2.66 -4.96
CA PHE A 37 -2.97 -3.68 -4.02
C PHE A 37 -4.39 -3.44 -3.50
N GLY A 38 -5.18 -2.58 -4.15
CA GLY A 38 -6.61 -2.45 -3.82
C GLY A 38 -6.93 -1.48 -2.69
N TRP A 39 -5.95 -0.71 -2.23
CA TRP A 39 -6.13 0.25 -1.15
C TRP A 39 -6.47 1.65 -1.65
N CYS A 40 -7.38 2.32 -0.95
CA CYS A 40 -7.65 3.75 -1.02
C CYS A 40 -7.14 4.42 0.26
N ASN A 41 -6.73 5.68 0.17
CA ASN A 41 -6.48 6.49 1.35
C ASN A 41 -7.82 7.00 1.91
N ALA A 42 -8.15 6.59 3.12
CA ALA A 42 -9.43 6.90 3.78
C ALA A 42 -9.32 8.06 4.77
N ASP A 43 -8.15 8.21 5.40
CA ASP A 43 -7.86 9.25 6.39
C ASP A 43 -6.33 9.41 6.52
N GLU A 44 -5.84 10.28 7.42
CA GLU A 44 -4.41 10.43 7.70
C GLU A 44 -3.77 9.08 8.01
N ASP A 45 -2.79 8.70 7.18
CA ASP A 45 -2.05 7.43 7.23
C ASP A 45 -2.91 6.16 7.18
N MET A 46 -4.23 6.29 6.92
CA MET A 46 -5.18 5.19 6.94
C MET A 46 -5.56 4.75 5.53
N LEU A 47 -5.47 3.46 5.30
CA LEU A 47 -5.90 2.79 4.08
C LEU A 47 -7.18 2.00 4.32
N SER A 48 -8.05 1.94 3.31
CA SER A 48 -9.20 1.05 3.28
C SER A 48 -9.33 0.34 1.93
N CYS A 49 -9.84 -0.88 1.94
CA CYS A 49 -10.16 -1.62 0.73
C CYS A 49 -11.66 -1.51 0.45
N PRO A 50 -12.10 -0.81 -0.61
CA PRO A 50 -13.54 -0.65 -0.90
C PRO A 50 -14.23 -1.96 -1.27
N THR A 51 -13.47 -3.01 -1.63
CA THR A 51 -14.01 -4.31 -2.03
C THR A 51 -14.30 -5.23 -0.85
N CYS A 52 -13.48 -5.20 0.20
CA CYS A 52 -13.63 -6.10 1.34
C CYS A 52 -13.80 -5.41 2.69
N GLY A 53 -13.65 -4.09 2.76
CA GLY A 53 -13.79 -3.31 3.99
C GLY A 53 -12.57 -3.38 4.93
N ALA A 54 -11.52 -4.11 4.57
CA ALA A 54 -10.31 -4.16 5.40
C ALA A 54 -9.64 -2.78 5.50
N ALA A 55 -8.99 -2.51 6.63
CA ALA A 55 -8.35 -1.25 6.93
C ALA A 55 -6.93 -1.43 7.47
N LEU A 56 -6.03 -0.50 7.18
CA LEU A 56 -4.62 -0.53 7.58
C LEU A 56 -4.13 0.90 7.90
N SER A 57 -3.65 1.15 9.12
CA SER A 57 -2.92 2.40 9.44
C SER A 57 -1.41 2.20 9.21
N ILE A 58 -0.80 3.08 8.42
CA ILE A 58 0.63 3.06 8.07
C ILE A 58 1.33 4.25 8.72
N GLU A 59 1.73 4.09 9.97
CA GLU A 59 2.45 5.11 10.71
C GLU A 59 3.94 4.75 10.76
N ILE A 60 4.80 5.62 10.22
CA ILE A 60 6.24 5.45 10.28
C ILE A 60 6.77 6.40 11.35
N PRO A 61 7.30 5.88 12.48
CA PRO A 61 7.83 6.73 13.53
C PRO A 61 8.92 7.65 13.01
N LYS A 62 8.77 8.95 13.27
CA LYS A 62 9.77 9.98 12.92
C LYS A 62 10.81 10.19 14.02
N THR A 63 10.80 9.36 15.06
CA THR A 63 11.63 9.50 16.25
C THR A 63 13.09 9.15 15.95
N PRO A 64 14.05 10.07 16.18
CA PRO A 64 15.47 9.84 15.89
C PRO A 64 16.10 8.71 16.70
N SER A 65 15.50 8.34 17.84
CA SER A 65 15.96 7.25 18.71
C SER A 65 15.73 5.86 18.10
N LEU A 66 14.81 5.73 17.15
CA LEU A 66 14.55 4.49 16.44
C LEU A 66 15.54 4.36 15.27
N GLY A 67 16.56 3.52 15.44
CA GLY A 67 17.57 3.31 14.41
C GLY A 67 17.02 2.69 13.11
N PRO A 68 17.73 2.82 11.97
CA PRO A 68 17.26 2.41 10.64
C PRO A 68 16.80 0.95 10.55
N LYS A 69 17.43 0.05 11.32
CA LYS A 69 17.06 -1.37 11.36
C LYS A 69 15.64 -1.60 11.87
N ILE A 70 15.18 -0.83 12.85
CA ILE A 70 13.83 -0.98 13.41
C ILE A 70 12.81 -0.39 12.45
N ILE A 71 13.07 0.79 11.89
CA ILE A 71 12.23 1.39 10.85
C ILE A 71 12.09 0.44 9.65
N GLY A 72 13.18 -0.18 9.20
CA GLY A 72 13.14 -1.18 8.13
C GLY A 72 12.22 -2.37 8.43
N ARG A 73 12.20 -2.87 9.67
CA ARG A 73 11.27 -3.95 10.08
C ARG A 73 9.81 -3.49 10.09
N ILE A 74 9.53 -2.26 10.53
CA ILE A 74 8.18 -1.68 10.51
C ILE A 74 7.69 -1.56 9.05
N VAL A 75 8.52 -1.00 8.17
CA VAL A 75 8.21 -0.87 6.74
C VAL A 75 7.99 -2.23 6.09
N ALA A 76 8.83 -3.23 6.39
CA ALA A 76 8.64 -4.60 5.90
C ALA A 76 7.30 -5.19 6.35
N LYS A 77 6.93 -5.01 7.64
CA LYS A 77 5.64 -5.46 8.16
C LYS A 77 4.46 -4.80 7.43
N TYR A 78 4.51 -3.50 7.17
CA TYR A 78 3.45 -2.82 6.41
C TYR A 78 3.36 -3.30 4.98
N ARG A 79 4.50 -3.52 4.33
CA ARG A 79 4.55 -4.07 2.98
C ARG A 79 3.89 -5.44 2.90
N GLU A 80 4.10 -6.30 3.89
CA GLU A 80 3.41 -7.58 3.96
C GLU A 80 1.90 -7.42 4.16
N GLN A 81 1.50 -6.46 5.00
CA GLN A 81 0.08 -6.18 5.27
C GLN A 81 -0.65 -5.61 4.06
N LEU A 82 0.01 -4.88 3.16
CA LEU A 82 -0.62 -4.45 1.90
C LEU A 82 -1.18 -5.62 1.07
N VAL A 83 -0.66 -6.83 1.25
CA VAL A 83 -1.11 -8.01 0.51
C VAL A 83 -1.99 -8.90 1.39
N LYS A 84 -1.57 -9.13 2.64
CA LYS A 84 -2.22 -10.09 3.55
C LYS A 84 -3.43 -9.53 4.27
N ASN A 85 -3.52 -8.21 4.46
CA ASN A 85 -4.57 -7.59 5.27
C ASN A 85 -5.86 -7.38 4.47
N HIS A 86 -6.25 -8.35 3.66
CA HIS A 86 -7.54 -8.40 3.01
C HIS A 86 -8.35 -9.57 3.57
N HIS A 87 -9.66 -9.54 3.40
CA HIS A 87 -10.45 -10.77 3.55
C HIS A 87 -10.01 -11.79 2.50
N ASN A 88 -10.02 -13.07 2.87
CA ASN A 88 -9.60 -14.19 2.02
C ASN A 88 -10.36 -14.29 0.69
N THR A 89 -11.58 -13.76 0.62
CA THR A 89 -12.41 -13.71 -0.61
C THR A 89 -12.17 -12.45 -1.44
N CYS A 90 -11.34 -11.52 -0.98
CA CYS A 90 -11.04 -10.30 -1.70
C CYS A 90 -10.18 -10.61 -2.94
N PRO A 91 -10.50 -10.05 -4.13
CA PRO A 91 -9.69 -10.25 -5.34
C PRO A 91 -8.27 -9.67 -5.23
N PHE A 92 -8.02 -8.81 -4.24
CA PHE A 92 -6.72 -8.23 -3.90
C PHE A 92 -5.92 -9.06 -2.89
N SER A 93 -6.50 -10.08 -2.26
CA SER A 93 -5.83 -11.00 -1.32
C SER A 93 -4.83 -11.96 -2.00
N ARG A 94 -4.26 -11.58 -3.15
CA ARG A 94 -3.44 -12.45 -3.99
C ARG A 94 -2.10 -12.80 -3.35
N ASP A 95 -1.53 -13.92 -3.79
CA ASP A 95 -0.27 -14.45 -3.30
C ASP A 95 0.92 -13.49 -3.51
N MET A 96 1.89 -13.57 -2.59
CA MET A 96 3.06 -12.71 -2.43
C MET A 96 3.95 -12.58 -3.68
N ALA A 97 3.76 -13.44 -4.69
CA ALA A 97 4.46 -13.38 -5.98
C ALA A 97 4.36 -11.98 -6.65
N SER A 98 3.28 -11.23 -6.41
CA SER A 98 3.11 -9.87 -6.93
C SER A 98 4.06 -8.82 -6.30
N LEU A 99 4.67 -9.11 -5.15
CA LEU A 99 5.68 -8.25 -4.51
C LEU A 99 7.09 -8.47 -5.07
N LEU A 100 7.39 -9.64 -5.64
CA LEU A 100 8.72 -9.98 -6.16
C LEU A 100 9.08 -9.11 -7.38
N TYR A 101 8.09 -8.82 -8.23
CA TYR A 101 8.26 -7.96 -9.42
C TYR A 101 8.38 -6.46 -9.11
N LEU A 102 8.19 -6.03 -7.86
CA LEU A 102 8.36 -4.64 -7.46
C LEU A 102 9.73 -4.32 -6.90
N ASN A 103 10.49 -5.33 -6.49
CA ASN A 103 11.83 -5.14 -5.95
C ASN A 103 12.89 -4.90 -7.04
N THR A 104 12.55 -5.11 -8.30
CA THR A 104 13.49 -4.94 -9.42
C THR A 104 13.65 -3.50 -9.87
N SER A 105 12.97 -2.53 -9.25
CA SER A 105 13.04 -1.09 -9.61
C SER A 105 13.93 -0.23 -8.71
N ASP A 106 14.44 -0.76 -7.58
CA ASP A 106 15.23 0.02 -6.61
C ASP A 106 16.76 -0.22 -6.73
N SER A 107 17.21 -0.78 -7.86
CA SER A 107 18.63 -0.97 -8.19
C SER A 107 18.96 -0.31 -9.53
N ALA A 108 18.89 1.01 -9.59
CA ALA A 108 19.49 1.82 -10.66
C ALA A 108 20.02 3.13 -10.06
#